data_AF-A0A803P7S0-F1
#
_entry.id   AF-A0A803P7S0-F1
#
_cell.length_a   1.000
_cell.length_b   1.000
_cell.length_c   1.000
_cell.angle_alpha   90.00
_cell.angle_beta   90.00
_cell.angle_gamma   90.00
#
_symmetry.space_group_name_H-M   'P 1'
#
loop_
_entity.id
_entity.type
_entity.pdbx_description
1 polymer ?
#
loop_
_entity_poly.entity_id
_entity_poly.type
_entity_poly.pdbx_seq_one_letter_code
_entity_poly.pdbx_strand_id
1 'polypeptide(L)'
;MSPCAACKLLRRRCAQDCVFAPYFPADEPHKFASVHKELPEEQRSDAVSSMVYEANARVRDPVYGCVGAISSLQQQIDALQTQLAIAQAEARIYSY
;
A
#
# COMPACT_ATOMS: atom_id res chain seq x y z
N MET A 1 -30.21 11.56 15.66
CA MET A 1 -29.40 11.06 14.53
C MET A 1 -28.37 10.08 15.06
N SER A 2 -28.25 8.90 14.45
CA SER A 2 -27.21 7.92 14.81
C SER A 2 -25.85 8.41 14.27
N PRO A 3 -24.74 8.31 15.04
CA PRO A 3 -23.42 8.62 14.52
C PRO A 3 -23.01 7.63 13.43
N CYS A 4 -22.26 8.09 12.43
CA CYS A 4 -21.68 7.22 11.40
C CYS A 4 -20.71 6.19 12.02
N ALA A 5 -20.39 5.12 11.30
CA ALA A 5 -19.54 4.04 11.79
C ALA A 5 -18.17 4.54 12.30
N ALA A 6 -17.57 5.50 11.58
CA ALA A 6 -16.30 6.11 11.96
C ALA A 6 -16.38 6.85 13.29
N CYS A 7 -17.33 7.77 13.43
CA CYS A 7 -17.49 8.57 14.65
C CYS A 7 -17.88 7.71 15.85
N LYS A 8 -18.68 6.66 15.63
CA LYS A 8 -19.02 5.67 16.66
C LYS A 8 -17.78 4.93 17.15
N LEU A 9 -16.93 4.43 16.25
CA LEU A 9 -15.71 3.71 16.61
C LEU A 9 -14.69 4.63 17.31
N LEU A 10 -14.48 5.83 16.78
CA LEU A 10 -13.57 6.86 17.31
C LEU A 10 -14.10 7.56 18.58
N ARG A 11 -15.29 7.19 19.07
CA ARG A 11 -15.95 7.77 20.25
C ARG A 11 -16.02 9.31 20.23
N ARG A 12 -16.32 9.89 19.07
CA ARG A 12 -16.43 11.35 18.88
C ARG A 12 -17.81 11.77 18.36
N ARG A 13 -18.18 13.04 18.53
CA ARG A 13 -19.45 13.58 18.01
C ARG A 13 -19.45 13.54 16.47
N CYS A 14 -20.55 13.05 15.89
CA CYS A 14 -20.78 13.10 14.45
C CYS A 14 -21.48 14.43 14.09
N ALA A 15 -20.72 15.38 13.52
CA ALA A 15 -21.27 16.64 13.03
C ALA A 15 -22.11 16.44 11.76
N GLN A 16 -22.93 17.44 11.39
CA GLN A 16 -23.78 17.38 10.20
C GLN A 16 -22.98 17.31 8.90
N ASP A 17 -21.77 17.88 8.89
CA ASP A 17 -20.81 17.93 7.78
C ASP A 17 -19.70 16.86 7.89
N CYS A 18 -19.96 15.76 8.62
CA CYS A 18 -18.96 14.73 8.85
C CYS A 18 -18.45 14.10 7.55
N VAL A 19 -17.16 14.30 7.24
CA VAL A 19 -16.49 13.77 6.03
C VAL A 19 -16.55 12.24 5.89
N PHE A 20 -16.70 11.51 7.01
CA PHE A 20 -16.82 10.05 6.99
C PHE A 20 -18.25 9.57 6.77
N ALA A 21 -19.26 10.39 7.09
CA ALA A 21 -20.65 9.95 7.09
C ALA A 21 -21.17 9.45 5.72
N PRO A 22 -20.80 10.05 4.57
CA PRO A 22 -21.21 9.53 3.26
C PRO A 22 -20.62 8.16 2.91
N TYR A 23 -19.49 7.77 3.51
CA TYR A 23 -18.72 6.58 3.13
C TYR A 23 -18.81 5.43 4.14
N PHE A 24 -19.09 5.76 5.40
CA PHE A 24 -19.10 4.83 6.52
C PHE A 24 -20.43 4.93 7.28
N PRO A 25 -21.55 4.47 6.69
CA PRO A 25 -22.87 4.59 7.29
C PRO A 25 -22.96 3.73 8.57
N ALA A 26 -23.93 4.06 9.44
CA ALA A 26 -23.98 3.51 10.81
C ALA A 26 -24.31 2.00 10.89
N ASP A 27 -24.94 1.48 9.83
CA ASP A 27 -25.33 0.08 9.62
C ASP A 27 -24.19 -0.79 9.08
N GLU A 28 -23.08 -0.19 8.63
CA GLU A 28 -21.90 -0.89 8.13
C GLU A 28 -20.64 -0.64 9.00
N PRO A 29 -20.66 -0.99 10.31
CA PRO A 29 -19.56 -0.69 11.22
C PRO A 29 -18.23 -1.36 10.84
N HIS A 30 -18.30 -2.49 10.13
CA HIS A 30 -17.13 -3.25 9.69
C HIS A 30 -16.31 -2.50 8.63
N LYS A 31 -16.93 -1.70 7.75
CA LYS A 31 -16.20 -0.93 6.72
C LYS A 31 -15.15 0.00 7.33
N PHE A 32 -15.50 0.71 8.40
CA PHE A 32 -14.55 1.61 9.05
C PHE A 32 -13.53 0.83 9.89
N ALA A 33 -13.94 -0.26 10.56
CA ALA A 33 -13.02 -1.09 11.33
C ALA A 33 -11.92 -1.71 10.44
N SER A 34 -12.23 -2.08 9.19
CA SER A 34 -11.25 -2.61 8.25
C SER A 34 -10.17 -1.60 7.84
N VAL A 35 -10.51 -0.32 7.74
CA VAL A 35 -9.54 0.75 7.43
C VAL A 35 -8.84 1.29 8.68
N HIS A 36 -9.51 1.24 9.84
CA HIS A 36 -8.99 1.67 11.13
C HIS A 36 -8.44 0.46 11.90
N LYS A 37 -7.43 -0.19 11.34
CA LYS A 37 -6.68 -1.23 12.06
C LYS A 37 -5.50 -0.58 12.77
N GLU A 38 -5.47 -0.69 14.09
CA GLU A 38 -4.34 -0.16 14.86
C GLU A 38 -3.09 -1.02 14.66
N LEU A 39 -1.96 -0.35 14.43
CA LEU A 39 -0.64 -0.98 14.37
C LEU A 39 0.06 -0.85 15.73
N PRO A 40 0.88 -1.84 16.13
CA PRO A 40 1.82 -1.72 17.24
C PRO A 40 2.66 -0.45 17.07
N GLU A 41 3.00 0.21 18.19
CA GLU A 41 3.71 1.50 18.15
C GLU A 41 5.03 1.39 17.39
N GLU A 42 5.75 0.29 17.55
CA GLU A 42 7.00 0.02 16.83
C GLU A 42 6.86 0.03 15.29
N GLN A 43 5.67 -0.28 14.75
CA GLN A 43 5.44 -0.38 13.30
C GLN A 43 4.86 0.92 12.71
N ARG A 44 4.40 1.87 13.54
CA ARG A 44 3.70 3.07 13.07
C ARG A 44 4.59 3.97 12.22
N SER A 45 5.86 4.12 12.59
CA SER A 45 6.83 4.94 11.84
C SER A 45 7.03 4.39 10.42
N ASP A 46 7.23 3.08 10.30
CA ASP A 46 7.43 2.42 9.01
C ASP A 46 6.17 2.43 8.15
N ALA A 47 5.00 2.25 8.78
CA ALA A 47 3.72 2.38 8.10
C ALA A 47 3.50 3.78 7.54
N VAL A 48 3.78 4.83 8.31
CA VAL A 48 3.70 6.23 7.83
C VAL A 48 4.66 6.47 6.67
N SER A 49 5.90 6.02 6.79
CA SER A 49 6.90 6.13 5.72
C SER A 49 6.43 5.44 4.43
N SER A 50 5.81 4.25 4.57
CA SER A 50 5.25 3.50 3.44
C SER A 50 4.08 4.23 2.79
N MET A 51 3.12 4.74 3.58
CA MET A 51 2.00 5.52 3.06
C MET A 51 2.47 6.78 2.30
N VAL A 52 3.48 7.47 2.82
CA VAL A 52 4.07 8.65 2.15
C VAL A 52 4.72 8.25 0.82
N TYR A 53 5.47 7.16 0.80
CA TYR A 53 6.07 6.65 -0.43
C TYR A 53 5.01 6.30 -1.48
N GLU A 54 3.98 5.54 -1.09
CA GLU A 54 2.88 5.12 -1.98
C GLU A 54 2.10 6.32 -2.52
N ALA A 55 1.78 7.30 -1.67
CA ALA A 55 1.10 8.52 -2.08
C ALA A 55 1.94 9.32 -3.09
N ASN A 56 3.23 9.50 -2.81
CA ASN A 56 4.14 10.20 -3.72
C ASN A 56 4.33 9.45 -5.05
N ALA A 57 4.36 8.12 -5.02
CA ALA A 57 4.40 7.32 -6.24
C ALA A 57 3.13 7.53 -7.06
N ARG A 58 1.96 7.58 -6.43
CA ARG A 58 0.68 7.86 -7.12
C ARG A 58 0.57 9.29 -7.65
N VAL A 59 1.21 10.27 -7.00
CA VAL A 59 1.32 11.64 -7.54
C VAL A 59 2.14 11.66 -8.84
N ARG A 60 3.25 10.89 -8.90
CA ARG A 60 4.10 10.81 -10.09
C ARG A 60 3.47 9.98 -11.21
N ASP A 61 2.81 8.89 -10.86
CA ASP A 61 2.11 7.99 -11.77
C ASP A 61 0.67 7.76 -11.26
N PRO A 62 -0.30 8.54 -11.74
CA PRO A 62 -1.69 8.43 -11.31
C PRO A 62 -2.37 7.10 -11.67
N VAL A 63 -1.84 6.35 -12.63
CA VAL A 63 -2.45 5.10 -13.11
C VAL A 63 -1.90 3.93 -12.32
N TYR A 64 -0.58 3.80 -12.21
CA TYR A 64 0.06 2.63 -11.62
C TYR A 64 0.72 2.90 -10.25
N GLY A 65 1.03 4.16 -9.92
CA GLY A 65 1.66 4.52 -8.65
C GLY A 65 2.91 3.69 -8.33
N CYS A 66 2.97 3.12 -7.13
CA CYS A 66 4.08 2.24 -6.73
C CYS A 66 4.09 0.90 -7.49
N VAL A 67 2.98 0.46 -8.08
CA VAL A 67 2.92 -0.78 -8.87
C VAL A 67 3.80 -0.67 -10.11
N GLY A 68 3.91 0.52 -10.72
CA GLY A 68 4.82 0.74 -11.84
C GLY A 68 6.29 0.47 -11.47
N ALA A 69 6.70 0.89 -10.27
CA ALA A 69 8.04 0.59 -9.76
C ALA A 69 8.25 -0.91 -9.51
N ILE A 70 7.25 -1.59 -8.93
CA ILE A 70 7.28 -3.04 -8.71
C ILE A 70 7.44 -3.78 -10.05
N SER A 71 6.63 -3.45 -11.05
CA SER A 71 6.70 -4.09 -12.36
C SER A 71 8.04 -3.87 -13.05
N SER A 72 8.59 -2.65 -13.00
CA SER A 72 9.91 -2.34 -13.54
C SER A 72 11.02 -3.13 -12.84
N LEU A 73 10.96 -3.24 -11.51
CA LEU A 73 11.93 -4.02 -10.74
C LEU A 73 11.82 -5.51 -11.07
N GLN A 74 10.62 -6.06 -11.22
CA GLN A 74 10.43 -7.45 -11.60
C GLN A 74 11.04 -7.74 -12.99
N GLN A 75 10.81 -6.86 -13.97
CA GLN A 75 11.43 -6.98 -15.29
C GLN A 75 12.96 -6.94 -15.24
N GLN A 76 13.53 -6.09 -14.36
CA GLN A 76 14.98 -6.02 -14.16
C GLN A 76 15.52 -7.31 -13.52
N ILE A 77 14.82 -7.87 -12.53
CA ILE A 77 15.18 -9.16 -11.92
C ILE A 77 15.21 -10.26 -12.99
N ASP A 78 14.17 -10.37 -13.80
CA ASP A 78 14.06 -11.41 -14.83
C ASP A 78 15.17 -11.28 -15.89
N ALA A 79 15.48 -10.04 -16.30
CA ALA A 79 16.57 -9.75 -17.22
C ALA A 79 17.94 -10.10 -16.64
N LEU A 80 18.19 -9.74 -15.37
CA LEU A 80 19.44 -10.03 -14.68
C LEU A 80 19.62 -11.53 -14.45
N GLN A 81 18.57 -12.26 -14.10
CA GLN A 81 18.60 -13.71 -13.96
C GLN A 81 18.95 -14.38 -15.29
N THR A 82 18.39 -13.90 -16.40
CA THR A 82 18.71 -14.39 -17.76
C THR A 82 20.18 -14.14 -18.10
N GLN A 83 20.68 -12.92 -17.87
CA GLN A 83 22.08 -12.57 -18.11
C GLN A 83 23.04 -13.41 -17.26
N LEU A 84 22.71 -13.63 -15.99
CA LEU A 84 23.49 -14.47 -15.10
C LEU A 84 23.55 -15.93 -15.61
N ALA A 85 22.42 -16.49 -16.04
CA ALA A 85 22.37 -17.84 -16.59
C ALA A 85 23.24 -18.00 -17.84
N ILE A 86 23.23 -17.01 -18.74
CA ILE A 86 24.08 -17.00 -19.94
C ILE A 86 25.56 -16.95 -19.53
N ALA A 87 25.95 -16.00 -18.68
CA ALA A 87 27.33 -15.85 -18.23
C ALA A 87 27.86 -17.12 -17.52
N GLN A 88 27.02 -17.78 -16.73
CA GLN A 88 27.37 -19.05 -16.07
C GLN A 88 27.51 -20.22 -17.06
N ALA A 89 26.77 -20.21 -18.17
CA ALA A 89 26.92 -21.21 -19.23
C ALA A 89 28.22 -20.97 -20.01
N GLU A 90 28.49 -19.73 -20.39
CA GLU A 90 29.73 -19.33 -21.07
C GLU A 90 30.97 -19.65 -20.22
N ALA A 91 30.97 -19.28 -18.94
CA ALA A 91 32.08 -19.56 -18.03
C ALA A 91 32.35 -21.08 -17.89
N ARG A 92 31.32 -21.92 -17.94
CA ARG A 92 31.47 -23.39 -17.94
C ARG A 92 32.09 -23.92 -19.22
N ILE A 93 31.81 -23.30 -20.36
CA ILE A 93 32.44 -23.66 -21.64
C ILE A 93 33.94 -23.35 -21.60
N TYR A 94 34.33 -22.19 -21.07
CA TYR A 94 35.73 -21.78 -20.97
C TYR A 94 36.52 -22.45 -19.83
N SER A 95 35.86 -23.22 -18.96
CA SER A 95 36.51 -23.97 -17.86
C SER A 95 36.87 -25.43 -18.20
N TYR A 96 36.63 -25.86 -19.43
CA TYR A 96 37.07 -27.15 -20.02
C TYR A 96 38.16 -26.91 -21.06
#